data_AF-A0A837AE91-F1
#
_entry.id   AF-A0A837AE91-F1
#
_cell.length_a   1.000
_cell.length_b   1.000
_cell.length_c   1.000
_cell.angle_alpha   90.00
_cell.angle_beta   90.00
_cell.angle_gamma   90.00
#
_symmetry.space_group_name_H-M   'P 1'
#
loop_
_entity.id
_entity.type
_entity.pdbx_description
1 polymer ?
#
loop_
_entity_poly.entity_id
_entity_poly.type
_entity_poly.pdbx_seq_one_letter_code
_entity_poly.pdbx_strand_id
1 'polypeptide(L)'
;MSTLLSSFFLSGCLSPELPKCDDKEVKSLLGQIFNDSFKKMYGDYIRFIDSKNASEKGFNKEKKIRVCSADIIVSYGSEARIIYNIQWENEKKGIYQVKIVNMEE
;
A
#
# COMPACT_ATOMS: atom_id res chain seq x y z
N MET A 1 -8.09 -46.86 -28.64
CA MET A 1 -8.67 -45.62 -28.08
C MET A 1 -7.54 -44.93 -27.33
N SER A 2 -6.92 -43.92 -27.94
CA SER A 2 -5.71 -43.28 -27.41
C SER A 2 -6.12 -42.10 -26.53
N THR A 3 -5.90 -42.19 -25.23
CA THR A 3 -6.12 -41.10 -24.27
C THR A 3 -4.87 -40.21 -24.24
N LEU A 4 -4.92 -39.08 -24.94
CA LEU A 4 -3.95 -37.99 -24.79
C LEU A 4 -4.18 -37.34 -23.42
N LEU A 5 -3.33 -37.64 -22.44
CA LEU A 5 -3.23 -36.86 -21.20
C LEU A 5 -2.55 -35.51 -21.55
N SER A 6 -3.35 -34.47 -21.71
CA SER A 6 -2.86 -33.10 -21.78
C SER A 6 -2.38 -32.65 -20.41
N SER A 7 -1.07 -32.78 -20.15
CA SER A 7 -0.43 -32.20 -18.97
C SER A 7 -0.40 -30.68 -19.09
N PHE A 8 -1.35 -29.99 -18.45
CA PHE A 8 -1.26 -28.55 -18.23
C PHE A 8 -0.19 -28.28 -17.18
N PHE A 9 1.03 -27.98 -17.62
CA PHE A 9 2.02 -27.34 -16.76
C PHE A 9 1.58 -25.88 -16.55
N LEU A 10 0.82 -25.64 -15.47
CA LEU A 10 0.57 -24.29 -14.94
C LEU A 10 1.86 -23.77 -14.29
N SER A 11 2.90 -23.50 -15.09
CA SER A 11 4.04 -22.69 -14.66
C SER A 11 3.64 -21.22 -14.69
N GLY A 12 2.79 -20.83 -13.75
CA GLY A 12 2.27 -19.48 -13.63
C GLY A 12 2.36 -18.99 -12.19
N CYS A 13 3.55 -19.02 -11.58
CA CYS A 13 3.80 -18.05 -10.51
C CYS A 13 3.97 -16.69 -11.20
N LEU A 14 2.83 -16.04 -11.45
CA LEU A 14 2.69 -14.63 -11.73
C LEU A 14 3.73 -13.87 -10.90
N SER A 15 4.57 -13.07 -11.55
CA SER A 15 5.38 -12.09 -10.85
C SER A 15 4.47 -11.33 -9.89
N PRO A 16 4.81 -11.24 -8.60
CA PRO A 16 3.93 -10.60 -7.63
C PRO A 16 3.61 -9.19 -8.11
N GLU A 17 2.32 -8.86 -8.19
CA GLU A 17 1.89 -7.49 -8.42
C GLU A 17 2.02 -6.70 -7.12
N LEU A 18 2.27 -5.39 -7.22
CA LEU A 18 2.20 -4.52 -6.05
C LEU A 18 0.78 -4.58 -5.46
N PRO A 19 0.66 -4.55 -4.13
CA PRO A 19 -0.64 -4.55 -3.48
C PRO A 19 -1.48 -3.34 -3.92
N LYS A 20 -2.80 -3.49 -3.82
CA LYS A 20 -3.74 -2.43 -4.12
C LYS A 20 -3.67 -1.33 -3.05
N CYS A 21 -4.16 -0.14 -3.39
CA CYS A 21 -4.12 1.00 -2.47
C CYS A 21 -4.88 0.76 -1.17
N ASP A 22 -5.97 0.00 -1.23
CA ASP A 22 -6.86 -0.32 -0.11
C ASP A 22 -6.51 -1.63 0.61
N ASP A 23 -5.40 -2.27 0.25
CA ASP A 23 -4.96 -3.51 0.86
C ASP A 23 -4.74 -3.35 2.38
N LYS A 24 -5.15 -4.37 3.15
CA LYS A 24 -5.08 -4.35 4.62
C LYS A 24 -3.66 -4.15 5.13
N GLU A 25 -2.67 -4.75 4.48
CA GLU A 25 -1.27 -4.59 4.88
C GLU A 25 -0.76 -3.18 4.61
N VAL A 26 -1.14 -2.59 3.47
CA VAL A 26 -0.84 -1.19 3.13
C VAL A 26 -1.43 -0.25 4.18
N LYS A 27 -2.69 -0.47 4.61
CA LYS A 27 -3.30 0.31 5.69
C LYS A 27 -2.55 0.17 7.02
N SER A 28 -2.11 -1.05 7.35
CA SER A 28 -1.31 -1.30 8.55
C SER A 28 0.02 -0.55 8.50
N LEU A 29 0.72 -0.57 7.36
CA LEU A 29 1.97 0.18 7.18
C LEU A 29 1.77 1.69 7.26
N LEU A 30 0.69 2.23 6.68
CA LEU A 30 0.33 3.63 6.85
C LEU A 30 0.15 3.99 8.33
N GLY A 31 -0.59 3.16 9.07
CA GLY A 31 -0.79 3.37 10.51
C GLY A 31 0.52 3.39 11.30
N GLN A 32 1.46 2.49 10.97
CA GLN A 32 2.80 2.48 11.58
C GLN A 32 3.57 3.77 11.25
N ILE A 33 3.62 4.17 9.98
CA ILE A 33 4.31 5.39 9.53
C ILE A 33 3.77 6.63 10.27
N PHE A 34 2.45 6.78 10.35
CA PHE A 34 1.83 7.92 11.02
C PHE A 34 2.04 7.89 12.52
N ASN A 35 1.81 6.75 13.18
CA ASN A 35 2.01 6.66 14.63
C ASN A 35 3.46 6.91 15.02
N ASP A 36 4.44 6.39 14.27
CA ASP A 36 5.86 6.68 14.52
C ASP A 36 6.18 8.17 14.34
N SER A 37 5.60 8.81 13.32
CA SER A 37 5.77 10.24 13.04
C SER A 37 5.12 11.11 14.12
N PHE A 38 3.88 10.80 14.51
CA PHE A 38 3.16 11.51 15.56
C PHE A 38 3.81 11.33 16.92
N LYS A 39 4.30 10.13 17.25
CA LYS A 39 5.02 9.90 18.50
C LYS A 39 6.27 10.77 18.61
N LYS A 40 6.99 10.98 17.50
CA LYS A 40 8.19 11.83 17.46
C LYS A 40 7.85 13.32 17.60
N MET A 41 6.76 13.79 16.99
CA MET A 41 6.41 15.23 16.97
C MET A 41 5.52 15.66 18.14
N TYR A 42 4.59 14.81 18.55
CA TYR A 42 3.49 15.10 19.46
C TYR A 42 3.35 14.09 20.58
N GLY A 43 4.29 13.14 20.75
CA GLY A 43 4.16 12.09 21.77
C GLY A 43 2.87 11.27 21.60
N ASP A 44 2.18 11.00 22.70
CA ASP A 44 0.96 10.17 22.71
C ASP A 44 -0.35 10.96 22.45
N TYR A 45 -0.26 12.26 22.18
CA TYR A 45 -1.45 13.13 22.03
C TYR A 45 -2.22 12.88 20.73
N ILE A 46 -1.52 12.53 19.65
CA ILE A 46 -2.10 12.29 18.33
C ILE A 46 -1.81 10.85 17.91
N ARG A 47 -2.84 10.14 17.45
CA ARG A 47 -2.71 8.78 16.93
C ARG A 47 -3.49 8.62 15.64
N PHE A 48 -2.94 7.81 14.74
CA PHE A 48 -3.66 7.31 13.57
C PHE A 48 -4.78 6.37 14.03
N ILE A 49 -5.97 6.53 13.46
CA ILE A 49 -7.13 5.69 13.72
C ILE A 49 -7.40 4.78 12.52
N ASP A 50 -7.55 5.34 11.33
CA ASP A 50 -7.84 4.58 10.11
C ASP A 50 -7.46 5.35 8.84
N SER A 51 -7.42 4.63 7.71
CA SER A 51 -7.42 5.22 6.37
C SER A 51 -8.58 4.67 5.53
N LYS A 52 -9.32 5.58 4.91
CA LYS A 52 -10.50 5.30 4.09
C LYS A 52 -10.38 5.92 2.70
N ASN A 53 -11.33 5.59 1.82
CA ASN A 53 -11.42 6.14 0.46
C ASN A 53 -10.12 5.99 -0.35
N ALA A 54 -9.39 4.91 -0.11
CA ALA A 54 -8.15 4.65 -0.81
C ALA A 54 -8.41 4.41 -2.31
N SER A 55 -7.73 5.14 -3.17
CA SER A 55 -7.90 5.08 -4.62
C SER A 55 -6.57 5.15 -5.35
N GLU A 56 -6.40 4.36 -6.41
CA GLU A 56 -5.26 4.48 -7.32
C GLU A 56 -5.38 5.76 -8.15
N LYS A 57 -4.32 6.58 -8.16
CA LYS A 57 -4.17 7.74 -9.04
C LYS A 57 -3.43 7.38 -10.32
N GLY A 58 -2.59 6.35 -10.29
CA GLY A 58 -1.97 5.76 -11.47
C GLY A 58 -0.91 4.72 -11.14
N PHE A 59 -0.49 3.96 -12.15
CA PHE A 59 0.55 2.95 -12.06
C PHE A 59 1.63 3.16 -13.13
N ASN A 60 2.83 3.53 -12.70
CA ASN A 60 4.00 3.58 -13.57
C ASN A 60 4.59 2.17 -13.69
N LYS A 61 4.32 1.50 -14.81
CA LYS A 61 4.76 0.13 -15.08
C LYS A 61 6.29 0.00 -15.19
N GLU A 62 6.95 1.00 -15.77
CA GLU A 62 8.40 1.00 -15.97
C GLU A 62 9.15 1.06 -14.64
N LYS A 63 8.71 1.97 -13.75
CA LYS A 63 9.31 2.15 -12.42
C LYS A 63 8.71 1.22 -11.37
N LYS A 64 7.64 0.50 -11.70
CA LYS A 64 6.84 -0.32 -10.77
C LYS A 64 6.42 0.47 -9.53
N ILE A 65 5.81 1.64 -9.75
CA ILE A 65 5.30 2.52 -8.70
C ILE A 65 3.79 2.67 -8.86
N ARG A 66 3.03 2.28 -7.84
CA ARG A 66 1.59 2.56 -7.73
C ARG A 66 1.40 3.81 -6.88
N VAL A 67 0.77 4.83 -7.44
CA VAL A 67 0.45 6.08 -6.77
C VAL A 67 -0.99 6.00 -6.26
N CYS A 68 -1.17 6.27 -4.97
CA CYS A 68 -2.43 6.15 -4.27
C CYS A 68 -2.78 7.46 -3.57
N SER A 69 -4.07 7.66 -3.31
CA SER A 69 -4.54 8.62 -2.31
C SER A 69 -5.47 7.95 -1.32
N ALA A 70 -5.50 8.42 -0.08
CA ALA A 70 -6.49 8.01 0.93
C ALA A 70 -6.79 9.18 1.87
N ASP A 71 -7.90 9.10 2.58
CA ASP A 71 -8.20 10.01 3.69
C ASP A 71 -7.77 9.32 4.99
N ILE A 72 -6.96 9.98 5.81
CA ILE A 72 -6.57 9.49 7.13
C ILE A 72 -7.47 10.10 8.21
N ILE A 73 -7.79 9.33 9.24
CA ILE A 73 -8.50 9.78 10.43
C ILE A 73 -7.54 9.69 11.62
N VAL A 74 -7.49 10.76 12.43
CA VAL A 74 -6.68 10.82 13.65
C VAL A 74 -7.54 10.91 14.91
N SER A 75 -6.92 10.72 16.09
CA SER A 75 -7.61 10.56 17.39
C SER A 75 -8.57 11.69 17.79
N TYR A 76 -8.40 12.89 17.27
CA TYR A 76 -9.29 14.04 17.51
C TYR A 76 -10.34 14.24 16.42
N GLY A 77 -10.53 13.25 15.54
CA GLY A 77 -11.58 13.21 14.53
C GLY A 77 -11.32 14.05 13.28
N SER A 78 -10.14 14.69 13.17
CA SER A 78 -9.77 15.37 11.92
C SER A 78 -9.42 14.37 10.83
N GLU A 79 -9.71 14.80 9.60
CA GLU A 79 -9.40 14.08 8.39
C GLU A 79 -8.41 14.88 7.55
N ALA A 80 -7.46 14.20 6.93
CA ALA A 80 -6.55 14.80 5.97
C ALA A 80 -6.38 13.87 4.78
N ARG A 81 -6.25 14.43 3.58
CA ARG A 81 -6.02 13.63 2.38
C ARG A 81 -4.53 13.45 2.16
N ILE A 82 -4.11 12.24 1.88
CA ILE A 82 -2.69 11.91 1.67
C ILE A 82 -2.48 11.36 0.27
N ILE A 83 -1.29 11.59 -0.28
CA ILE A 83 -0.78 10.92 -1.46
C ILE A 83 0.40 10.03 -1.02
N TYR A 84 0.36 8.76 -1.38
CA TYR A 84 1.42 7.81 -1.06
C TYR A 84 1.73 6.90 -2.24
N ASN A 85 2.96 6.40 -2.26
CA ASN A 85 3.44 5.47 -3.27
C ASN A 85 3.62 4.08 -2.64
N ILE A 86 3.28 3.05 -3.41
CA ILE A 86 3.65 1.66 -3.15
C ILE A 86 4.66 1.26 -4.21
N GLN A 87 5.82 0.76 -3.78
CA GLN A 87 6.88 0.31 -4.68
C GLN A 87 7.66 -0.86 -4.10
N TRP A 88 8.24 -1.69 -4.97
CA TRP A 88 9.07 -2.80 -4.52
C TRP A 88 10.34 -2.30 -3.85
N GLU A 89 10.66 -2.86 -2.70
CA GLU A 89 12.00 -2.80 -2.11
C GLU A 89 12.81 -4.03 -2.54
N ASN A 90 12.17 -5.21 -2.52
CA ASN A 90 12.72 -6.44 -3.05
C ASN A 90 11.62 -7.30 -3.67
N GLU A 91 11.41 -7.14 -4.97
CA GLU A 91 10.39 -7.86 -5.75
C GLU A 91 10.56 -9.38 -5.68
N LYS A 92 11.80 -9.88 -5.69
CA LYS A 92 12.09 -11.33 -5.62
C LYS A 92 11.65 -11.96 -4.30
N LYS A 93 11.62 -11.15 -3.23
CA LYS A 93 11.18 -11.56 -1.89
C LYS A 93 9.75 -11.13 -1.57
N GLY A 94 9.06 -10.45 -2.49
CA GLY A 94 7.74 -9.89 -2.24
C GLY A 94 7.73 -8.76 -1.19
N ILE A 95 8.85 -8.06 -0.99
CA ILE A 95 8.94 -6.97 0.00
C ILE A 95 8.72 -5.64 -0.70
N TYR A 96 7.68 -4.91 -0.29
CA TYR A 96 7.35 -3.58 -0.77
C TYR A 96 7.41 -2.55 0.36
N GLN A 97 7.48 -1.29 -0.02
CA GLN A 97 7.45 -0.15 0.90
C GLN A 97 6.29 0.79 0.54
N VAL A 98 5.81 1.49 1.56
CA VAL A 98 4.84 2.58 1.44
C VAL A 98 5.53 3.89 1.80
N LYS A 99 5.43 4.90 0.93
CA LYS A 99 6.03 6.22 1.16
C LYS A 99 4.99 7.32 1.00
N ILE A 100 4.79 8.13 2.04
CA ILE A 100 3.99 9.35 1.95
C ILE A 100 4.75 10.39 1.09
N VAL A 101 4.08 10.92 0.08
CA VAL A 101 4.64 11.89 -0.88
C VAL A 101 4.13 13.29 -0.59
N ASN A 102 2.85 13.41 -0.24
CA ASN A 102 2.21 14.67 0.09
C ASN A 102 1.06 14.47 1.08
N MET A 103 0.75 15.53 1.82
CA MET A 103 -0.50 15.67 2.58
C MET A 103 -1.21 16.90 2.02
N GLU A 104 -2.42 16.72 1.53
CA GLU A 104 -3.32 17.81 1.15
C GLU A 104 -4.07 18.23 2.42
N GLU A 105 -3.85 19.48 2.84
CA GLU A 105 -4.54 20.14 3.96
C GLU A 105 -6.00 20.48 3.64
#